data_AF-A0A3D4GSG1-F1
#
_entry.id   AF-A0A3D4GSG1-F1
#
_cell.length_a   1.000
_cell.length_b   1.000
_cell.length_c   1.000
_cell.angle_alpha   90.00
_cell.angle_beta   90.00
_cell.angle_gamma   90.00
#
_symmetry.space_group_name_H-M   'P 1'
#
loop_
_entity.id
_entity.type
_entity.pdbx_description
1 polymer ?
#
loop_
_entity_poly.entity_id
_entity_poly.type
_entity_poly.pdbx_seq_one_letter_code
_entity_poly.pdbx_strand_id
1 'polypeptide(L)'
;HNVPTITSTNVHYIRSEEDAEEIVDSGLDEIIVSLDGVTPESYLEYRVGGDFDRVLDGIRLLSQAKKSRGADNPIIHLQFIIFKHNETEIDDARRLAAELGVDRLSLKTAQVYTDAEAETYLPEDERLSRYRYDSEKLSMNG
;
A
#
# COMPACT_ATOMS: atom_id res chain seq x y z
N HIS A 1 -26.39 -14.16 -3.17
CA HIS A 1 -25.46 -13.62 -4.19
C HIS A 1 -24.08 -13.54 -3.56
N ASN A 2 -23.02 -13.94 -4.26
CA ASN A 2 -21.64 -13.92 -3.77
C ASN A 2 -20.89 -12.82 -4.55
N VAL A 3 -21.13 -11.56 -4.20
CA VAL A 3 -20.49 -10.40 -4.83
C VAL A 3 -19.34 -9.96 -3.91
N PRO A 4 -18.08 -10.07 -4.34
CA PRO A 4 -16.96 -9.66 -3.51
C PRO A 4 -16.96 -8.14 -3.32
N THR A 5 -16.77 -7.71 -2.08
CA THR A 5 -16.65 -6.30 -1.70
C THR A 5 -15.19 -6.03 -1.33
N ILE A 6 -14.58 -5.12 -2.07
CA ILE A 6 -13.18 -4.73 -1.90
C ILE A 6 -13.15 -3.23 -1.71
N THR A 7 -12.40 -2.76 -0.72
CA THR A 7 -12.18 -1.32 -0.50
C THR A 7 -10.69 -1.01 -0.40
N SER A 8 -10.32 0.21 -0.74
CA SER A 8 -8.94 0.70 -0.63
C SER A 8 -8.91 1.95 0.25
N THR A 9 -7.99 1.98 1.21
CA THR A 9 -7.81 3.09 2.15
C THR A 9 -6.38 3.10 2.70
N ASN A 10 -6.08 3.97 3.65
CA ASN A 10 -4.82 3.98 4.41
C ASN A 10 -4.99 3.50 5.86
N VAL A 11 -6.22 3.23 6.30
CA VAL A 11 -6.58 2.74 7.65
C VAL A 11 -6.16 3.62 8.84
N HIS A 12 -5.70 4.86 8.64
CA HIS A 12 -5.24 5.72 9.75
C HIS A 12 -6.35 6.14 10.75
N TYR A 13 -7.62 5.82 10.45
CA TYR A 13 -8.78 6.08 11.31
C TYR A 13 -9.20 4.87 12.15
N ILE A 14 -8.59 3.70 11.95
CA ILE A 14 -8.72 2.58 12.88
C ILE A 14 -7.91 2.94 14.13
N ARG A 15 -8.60 3.32 15.20
CA ARG A 15 -7.98 3.91 16.41
C ARG A 15 -8.10 3.02 17.64
N SER A 16 -8.90 1.97 17.54
CA SER A 16 -9.18 1.04 18.61
C SER A 16 -9.33 -0.39 18.10
N GLU A 17 -9.26 -1.33 19.02
CA GLU A 17 -9.60 -2.73 18.73
C GLU A 17 -11.05 -2.87 18.26
N GLU A 18 -11.98 -2.11 18.86
CA GLU A 18 -13.40 -2.10 18.47
C GLU A 18 -13.59 -1.70 17.00
N ASP A 19 -12.93 -0.63 16.53
CA ASP A 19 -12.98 -0.21 15.12
C ASP A 19 -12.52 -1.34 14.18
N ALA A 20 -11.45 -2.04 14.55
CA ALA A 20 -10.87 -3.13 13.77
C ALA A 20 -11.77 -4.37 13.76
N GLU A 21 -12.37 -4.71 14.90
CA GLU A 21 -13.31 -5.82 15.04
C GLU A 21 -14.59 -5.57 14.23
N GLU A 22 -15.14 -4.34 14.25
CA GLU A 22 -16.29 -3.98 13.42
C GLU A 22 -16.00 -4.16 11.93
N ILE A 23 -14.80 -3.83 11.47
CA ILE A 23 -14.38 -4.06 10.07
C ILE A 23 -14.31 -5.55 9.75
N VAL A 24 -13.75 -6.37 10.64
CA VAL A 24 -13.69 -7.84 10.46
C VAL A 24 -15.09 -8.44 10.43
N ASP A 25 -15.96 -8.03 11.35
CA ASP A 25 -17.33 -8.54 11.48
C ASP A 25 -18.27 -8.03 10.38
N SER A 26 -17.87 -7.00 9.61
CA SER A 26 -18.68 -6.41 8.53
C SER A 26 -18.92 -7.34 7.33
N GLY A 27 -18.11 -8.39 7.17
CA GLY A 27 -18.14 -9.27 6.01
C GLY A 27 -17.43 -8.73 4.78
N LEU A 28 -16.57 -7.71 4.92
CA LEU A 28 -15.68 -7.22 3.87
C LEU A 28 -14.75 -8.34 3.39
N ASP A 29 -14.61 -8.52 2.07
CA ASP A 29 -13.75 -9.58 1.52
C ASP A 29 -12.27 -9.18 1.50
N GLU A 30 -11.96 -7.93 1.12
CA GLU A 30 -10.58 -7.45 1.04
C GLU A 30 -10.48 -5.95 1.33
N ILE A 31 -9.44 -5.59 2.08
CA ILE A 31 -9.05 -4.22 2.35
C ILE A 31 -7.63 -3.99 1.86
N ILE A 32 -7.52 -3.10 0.88
CA ILE A 32 -6.24 -2.69 0.31
C ILE A 32 -5.74 -1.50 1.11
N VAL A 33 -4.63 -1.67 1.79
CA VAL A 33 -3.95 -0.61 2.54
C VAL A 33 -2.84 -0.03 1.69
N SER A 34 -2.99 1.24 1.33
CA SER A 34 -1.96 1.94 0.57
C SER A 34 -0.90 2.52 1.49
N LEU A 35 0.33 2.01 1.38
CA LEU A 35 1.46 2.48 2.16
C LEU A 35 2.39 3.39 1.34
N ASP A 36 3.00 2.87 0.27
CA ASP A 36 3.86 3.63 -0.66
C ASP A 36 5.09 4.33 -0.06
N GLY A 37 5.50 3.94 1.15
CA GLY A 37 6.77 4.34 1.79
C GLY A 37 6.91 3.63 3.13
N VAL A 38 8.12 3.18 3.50
CA VAL A 38 8.36 2.43 4.75
C VAL A 38 8.95 3.28 5.87
N THR A 39 9.16 4.57 5.61
CA THR A 39 9.54 5.57 6.61
C THR A 39 8.54 6.73 6.58
N PRO A 40 8.41 7.52 7.66
CA PRO A 40 7.56 8.71 7.65
C PRO A 40 7.91 9.65 6.49
N GLU A 41 9.20 9.79 6.19
CA GLU A 41 9.71 10.61 5.10
C GLU A 41 9.24 10.08 3.75
N SER A 42 9.53 8.81 3.41
CA SER A 42 9.14 8.26 2.10
C SER A 42 7.63 8.14 1.94
N TYR A 43 6.90 7.86 3.01
CA TYR A 43 5.44 7.81 3.02
C TYR A 43 4.83 9.17 2.65
N LEU A 44 5.29 10.26 3.27
CA LEU A 44 4.71 11.59 3.08
C LEU A 44 5.02 12.23 1.73
N GLU A 45 6.05 11.77 1.01
CA GLU A 45 6.37 12.22 -0.35
C GLU A 45 5.21 12.00 -1.33
N TYR A 46 4.46 10.90 -1.16
CA TYR A 46 3.29 10.62 -2.01
C TYR A 46 1.96 10.69 -1.24
N ARG A 47 1.92 10.27 0.03
CA ARG A 47 0.71 10.22 0.86
C ARG A 47 0.54 11.48 1.69
N VAL A 48 0.45 12.62 1.01
CA VAL A 48 0.32 13.96 1.61
C VAL A 48 -0.84 14.02 2.61
N GLY A 49 -0.54 14.44 3.84
CA GLY A 49 -1.53 14.57 4.92
C GLY A 49 -1.91 13.26 5.62
N GLY A 50 -1.24 12.14 5.29
CA GLY A 50 -1.34 10.92 6.06
C GLY A 50 -0.51 10.96 7.34
N ASP A 51 -0.76 10.00 8.23
CA ASP A 51 0.02 9.79 9.46
C ASP A 51 0.59 8.37 9.43
N PHE A 52 1.89 8.26 9.16
CA PHE A 52 2.57 6.97 8.94
C PHE A 52 2.40 6.02 10.13
N ASP A 53 2.64 6.51 11.35
CA ASP A 53 2.53 5.69 12.56
C ASP A 53 1.10 5.21 12.75
N ARG A 54 0.10 6.06 12.47
CA ARG A 54 -1.32 5.67 12.53
C ARG A 54 -1.71 4.64 11.48
N VAL A 55 -1.13 4.70 10.29
CA VAL A 55 -1.32 3.65 9.28
C VAL A 55 -0.80 2.32 9.83
N LEU A 56 0.43 2.28 10.34
CA LEU A 56 1.02 1.05 10.88
C LEU A 56 0.20 0.50 12.05
N ASP A 57 -0.23 1.36 12.97
CA ASP A 57 -1.08 0.97 14.10
C ASP A 57 -2.44 0.43 13.64
N GLY A 58 -3.07 1.07 12.66
CA GLY A 58 -4.32 0.60 12.06
C GLY A 58 -4.19 -0.79 11.42
N ILE A 59 -3.07 -1.05 10.71
CA ILE A 59 -2.80 -2.37 10.13
C ILE A 59 -2.61 -3.42 11.24
N ARG A 60 -1.88 -3.09 12.31
CA ARG A 60 -1.65 -3.99 13.45
C ARG A 60 -2.96 -4.34 14.15
N LEU A 61 -3.80 -3.35 14.44
CA LEU A 61 -5.12 -3.56 15.05
C LEU A 61 -5.97 -4.48 14.20
N LEU A 62 -6.02 -4.24 12.89
CA LEU A 62 -6.80 -5.06 11.96
C LEU A 62 -6.29 -6.50 11.88
N SER A 63 -4.97 -6.69 11.80
CA SER A 63 -4.35 -8.02 11.75
C SER A 63 -4.55 -8.79 13.05
N GLN A 64 -4.50 -8.10 14.20
CA GLN A 64 -4.79 -8.67 15.51
C GLN A 64 -6.26 -9.06 15.65
N ALA A 65 -7.19 -8.18 15.25
CA ALA A 65 -8.63 -8.47 15.28
C ALA A 65 -8.99 -9.65 14.38
N LYS A 66 -8.46 -9.69 13.14
CA LYS A 66 -8.65 -10.83 12.23
C LYS A 66 -8.18 -12.14 12.88
N LYS A 67 -6.99 -12.11 13.49
CA LYS A 67 -6.40 -13.27 14.17
C LYS A 67 -7.20 -13.70 15.40
N SER A 68 -7.65 -12.76 16.24
CA SER A 68 -8.41 -13.06 17.46
C SER A 68 -9.77 -13.68 17.15
N ARG A 69 -10.39 -13.24 16.05
CA ARG A 69 -11.67 -13.78 15.54
C ARG A 69 -11.51 -15.09 14.76
N GLY A 70 -10.29 -15.49 14.44
CA GLY A 70 -10.04 -16.65 13.57
C GLY A 70 -10.67 -16.48 12.18
N ALA A 71 -10.76 -15.23 11.71
CA ALA A 71 -11.45 -14.89 10.48
C ALA A 71 -10.52 -15.05 9.27
N ASP A 72 -11.04 -15.60 8.17
CA ASP A 72 -10.32 -15.65 6.90
C ASP A 72 -10.34 -14.28 6.18
N ASN A 73 -11.36 -13.46 6.46
CA ASN A 73 -11.61 -12.15 5.84
C ASN A 73 -11.75 -11.01 6.87
N PRO A 74 -11.48 -9.75 6.47
CA PRO A 74 -10.98 -9.35 5.15
C PRO A 74 -9.56 -9.82 4.89
N ILE A 75 -9.22 -10.07 3.64
CA ILE A 75 -7.83 -10.13 3.18
C ILE A 75 -7.22 -8.74 3.39
N ILE A 76 -6.20 -8.64 4.24
CA ILE A 76 -5.42 -7.43 4.48
C ILE A 76 -4.32 -7.38 3.43
N HIS A 77 -4.51 -6.50 2.46
CA HIS A 77 -3.63 -6.39 1.29
C HIS A 77 -2.83 -5.09 1.37
N LEU A 78 -1.55 -5.19 1.70
CA LEU A 78 -0.65 -4.05 1.64
C LEU A 78 -0.24 -3.78 0.19
N GLN A 79 -0.50 -2.56 -0.28
CA GLN A 79 -0.07 -2.08 -1.59
C GLN A 79 1.10 -1.12 -1.42
N PHE A 80 2.13 -1.33 -2.24
CA PHE A 80 3.30 -0.46 -2.31
C PHE A 80 3.57 -0.09 -3.77
N ILE A 81 3.35 1.17 -4.12
CA ILE A 81 3.73 1.73 -5.41
C ILE A 81 5.21 2.08 -5.36
N ILE A 82 5.97 1.54 -6.31
CA ILE A 82 7.38 1.79 -6.46
C ILE A 82 7.55 3.11 -7.22
N PHE A 83 8.15 4.07 -6.54
CA PHE A 83 8.51 5.40 -7.01
C PHE A 83 10.03 5.58 -6.91
N LYS A 84 10.56 6.60 -7.59
CA LYS A 84 11.96 7.02 -7.49
C LYS A 84 12.46 7.15 -6.04
N HIS A 85 11.68 7.80 -5.18
CA HIS A 85 12.10 8.07 -3.80
C HIS A 85 12.09 6.84 -2.88
N ASN A 86 11.43 5.75 -3.26
CA ASN A 86 11.24 4.57 -2.41
C ASN A 86 11.70 3.25 -3.07
N GLU A 87 12.32 3.29 -4.26
CA GLU A 87 12.65 2.07 -5.02
C GLU A 87 13.64 1.16 -4.30
N THR A 88 14.47 1.72 -3.42
CA THR A 88 15.39 0.97 -2.55
C THR A 88 14.72 0.34 -1.34
N GLU A 89 13.46 0.67 -1.03
CA GLU A 89 12.72 0.21 0.16
C GLU A 89 11.95 -1.10 -0.08
N ILE A 90 12.06 -1.73 -1.26
CA ILE A 90 11.26 -2.92 -1.61
C ILE A 90 11.44 -4.07 -0.61
N ASP A 91 12.68 -4.37 -0.22
CA ASP A 91 12.96 -5.43 0.74
C ASP A 91 12.48 -5.08 2.16
N ASP A 92 12.45 -3.79 2.48
CA ASP A 92 11.97 -3.26 3.75
C ASP A 92 10.45 -3.35 3.81
N ALA A 93 9.76 -3.05 2.70
CA ALA A 93 8.32 -3.21 2.56
C ALA A 93 7.90 -4.68 2.73
N ARG A 94 8.70 -5.63 2.22
CA ARG A 94 8.48 -7.07 2.43
C ARG A 94 8.61 -7.46 3.91
N ARG A 95 9.64 -6.97 4.60
CA ARG A 95 9.84 -7.24 6.03
C ARG A 95 8.72 -6.64 6.86
N LEU A 96 8.35 -5.39 6.57
CA LEU A 96 7.27 -4.69 7.26
C LEU A 96 5.92 -5.38 7.05
N ALA A 97 5.59 -5.81 5.84
CA ALA A 97 4.38 -6.59 5.57
C ALA A 97 4.31 -7.85 6.44
N ALA A 98 5.40 -8.60 6.53
CA ALA A 98 5.48 -9.80 7.35
C ALA A 98 5.35 -9.50 8.85
N GLU A 99 5.97 -8.43 9.34
CA GLU A 99 5.88 -7.99 10.73
C GLU A 99 4.44 -7.58 11.10
N LEU A 100 3.77 -6.85 10.21
CA LEU A 100 2.42 -6.35 10.42
C LEU A 100 1.36 -7.47 10.36
N GLY A 101 1.70 -8.63 9.80
CA GLY A 101 0.79 -9.77 9.70
C GLY A 101 -0.26 -9.64 8.60
N VAL A 102 0.05 -8.90 7.53
CA VAL A 102 -0.85 -8.77 6.37
C VAL A 102 -0.87 -10.05 5.54
N ASP A 103 -1.98 -10.33 4.86
CA ASP A 103 -2.13 -11.54 4.05
C ASP A 103 -1.42 -11.45 2.69
N ARG A 104 -1.31 -10.24 2.14
CA ARG A 104 -0.76 -10.01 0.81
C ARG A 104 0.02 -8.70 0.74
N LEU A 105 1.12 -8.74 -0.01
CA LEU A 105 1.84 -7.55 -0.48
C LEU A 105 1.79 -7.50 -2.02
N SER A 106 1.40 -6.37 -2.59
CA SER A 106 1.59 -6.10 -4.02
C SER A 106 2.52 -4.92 -4.24
N LEU A 107 3.56 -5.17 -5.04
CA LEU A 107 4.44 -4.14 -5.58
C LEU A 107 3.90 -3.68 -6.92
N LYS A 108 3.61 -2.38 -7.07
CA LYS A 108 3.05 -1.82 -8.31
C LYS A 108 3.98 -0.78 -8.89
N THR A 109 4.14 -0.79 -10.21
CA THR A 109 4.84 0.28 -10.93
C THR A 109 4.01 1.57 -10.91
N ALA A 110 4.65 2.72 -10.71
CA ALA A 110 4.00 4.03 -10.83
C ALA A 110 3.31 4.21 -12.20
N GLN A 111 2.15 4.86 -12.18
CA GLN A 111 1.45 5.33 -13.37
C GLN A 111 1.44 6.85 -13.35
N VAL A 112 2.04 7.45 -14.37
CA VAL A 112 2.14 8.90 -14.55
C VAL A 112 1.37 9.30 -15.82
N TYR A 113 0.90 10.54 -15.86
CA TYR A 113 0.11 11.11 -16.95
C TYR A 113 0.81 12.28 -17.64
N THR A 114 1.84 12.87 -17.02
CA THR A 114 2.60 14.00 -17.55
C THR A 114 4.11 13.75 -17.49
N ASP A 115 4.89 14.46 -18.30
CA ASP A 115 6.37 14.38 -18.28
C ASP A 115 6.94 14.87 -16.93
N ALA A 116 6.33 15.88 -16.32
CA ALA A 116 6.73 16.37 -15.00
C ALA A 116 6.52 15.32 -13.89
N GLU A 117 5.40 14.61 -13.92
CA GLU A 117 5.17 13.47 -13.03
C GLU A 117 6.15 12.34 -13.33
N ALA A 118 6.47 12.10 -14.61
CA ALA A 118 7.41 11.06 -15.00
C ALA A 118 8.81 11.33 -14.44
N GLU A 119 9.31 12.56 -14.59
CA GLU A 119 10.59 13.01 -14.06
C GLU A 119 10.65 12.91 -12.52
N THR A 120 9.53 13.20 -11.85
CA THR A 120 9.44 13.19 -10.39
C THR A 120 9.34 11.78 -9.82
N TYR A 121 8.47 10.94 -10.38
CA TYR A 121 8.00 9.71 -9.73
C TYR A 121 8.57 8.42 -10.33
N LEU A 122 8.99 8.39 -11.59
CA LEU A 122 9.44 7.14 -12.20
C LEU A 122 10.76 6.66 -11.58
N PRO A 123 10.86 5.36 -11.20
CA PRO A 123 12.09 4.77 -10.70
C PRO A 123 13.29 5.00 -11.63
N GLU A 124 14.50 5.12 -11.07
CA GLU A 124 15.73 5.16 -11.89
C GLU A 124 16.08 3.78 -12.43
N ASP A 125 15.74 2.71 -11.71
CA ASP A 125 15.84 1.35 -12.22
C ASP A 125 14.72 1.06 -13.23
N GLU A 126 15.07 1.02 -14.52
CA GLU A 126 14.13 0.76 -15.61
C GLU A 126 13.33 -0.55 -15.43
N ARG A 127 13.86 -1.54 -14.69
CA ARG A 127 13.16 -2.81 -14.41
C ARG A 127 11.97 -2.63 -13.47
N LEU A 128 11.98 -1.55 -12.68
CA LEU A 128 10.92 -1.17 -11.75
C LEU A 128 9.94 -0.16 -12.38
N SER A 129 10.25 0.34 -13.59
CA SER A 129 9.43 1.31 -14.30
C SER A 129 8.54 0.65 -15.36
N ARG A 130 7.28 1.12 -15.42
CA ARG A 130 6.35 0.79 -16.52
C ARG A 130 6.73 1.46 -17.83
N TYR A 131 7.55 2.51 -17.81
CA TYR A 131 7.86 3.33 -18.98
C TYR A 131 9.36 3.38 -19.24
N ARG A 132 9.73 3.52 -20.51
CA ARG A 132 11.01 4.11 -20.92
C ARG A 132 10.80 5.59 -21.11
N TYR A 133 11.53 6.37 -20.32
CA TYR A 133 11.59 7.82 -20.45
C TYR A 133 12.91 8.18 -21.13
N ASP A 134 12.86 8.47 -22.42
CA ASP A 134 13.93 9.17 -23.13
C ASP A 134 13.50 10.63 -23.25
N SER A 135 14.42 11.60 -23.16
CA SER A 135 14.15 13.04 -22.92
C SER A 135 13.25 13.75 -23.95
N GLU A 136 12.68 13.02 -24.90
CA GLU A 136 11.79 13.49 -25.96
C GLU A 136 10.44 12.74 -26.04
N LYS A 137 10.21 11.64 -25.29
CA LYS A 137 8.91 10.91 -25.29
C LYS A 137 8.74 9.82 -24.20
N LEU A 138 7.58 9.82 -23.53
CA LEU A 138 7.07 8.69 -22.73
C LEU A 138 6.67 7.51 -23.65
N SER A 139 7.24 6.32 -23.40
CA SER A 139 6.84 5.07 -24.07
C SER A 139 6.64 3.94 -23.07
N MET A 140 5.61 3.09 -23.25
CA MET A 140 5.35 1.95 -22.35
C MET A 140 6.35 0.81 -22.60
N ASN A 141 6.86 0.21 -21.51
CA ASN A 141 7.55 -1.08 -21.56
C ASN A 141 6.53 -2.18 -21.89
N GLY A 142 6.86 -3.00 -22.89
CA GLY A 142 6.10 -4.20 -23.26
C GLY A 142 6.43 -5.38 -22.36
#